data_AF-A0AAP2M5E6-F1
#
_entry.id   AF-A0AAP2M5E6-F1
#
_cell.length_a   1.000
_cell.length_b   1.000
_cell.length_c   1.000
_cell.angle_alpha   90.00
_cell.angle_beta   90.00
_cell.angle_gamma   90.00
#
_symmetry.space_group_name_H-M   'P 1'
#
loop_
_entity.id
_entity.type
_entity.pdbx_description
1 polymer ?
#
loop_
_entity_poly.entity_id
_entity_poly.type
_entity_poly.pdbx_seq_one_letter_code
_entity_poly.pdbx_strand_id
1 'polypeptide(L)'
;MTEEEKVELEKAKKFLRVDGDLEDDLILDFIASAKEYISSATGLTFPNKSARAAMCVNAFVTHWYENREIAGTTSNLDGVLTTMINQLKYTLPEATPNVE
;
A
#
# COMPACT_ATOMS: atom_id res chain seq x y z
N MET A 1 4.62 15.44 -10.74
CA MET A 1 5.33 14.23 -10.31
C MET A 1 6.68 14.61 -9.70
N THR A 2 6.84 14.42 -8.40
CA THR A 2 8.09 14.61 -7.66
C THR A 2 9.07 13.47 -7.95
N GLU A 3 10.35 13.65 -7.63
CA GLU A 3 11.36 12.58 -7.80
C GLU A 3 11.07 11.36 -6.91
N GLU A 4 10.39 11.58 -5.79
CA GLU A 4 9.96 10.51 -4.86
C GLU A 4 8.85 9.66 -5.47
N GLU A 5 7.85 10.30 -6.08
CA GLU A 5 6.74 9.62 -6.79
C GLU A 5 7.26 8.78 -7.95
N LYS A 6 8.24 9.27 -8.71
CA LYS A 6 8.90 8.48 -9.78
C LYS A 6 9.56 7.21 -9.23
N VAL A 7 10.29 7.32 -8.13
CA VAL A 7 10.98 6.18 -7.51
C VAL A 7 9.98 5.15 -6.98
N GLU A 8 8.85 5.59 -6.43
CA GLU A 8 7.79 4.70 -5.96
C GLU A 8 7.05 4.02 -7.10
N LEU A 9 6.73 4.77 -8.16
CA LEU A 9 6.13 4.26 -9.38
C LEU A 9 6.99 3.18 -10.03
N GLU A 10 8.28 3.42 -10.23
CA GLU A 10 9.21 2.44 -10.81
C GLU A 10 9.32 1.17 -9.96
N LYS A 11 9.29 1.29 -8.63
CA LYS A 11 9.25 0.13 -7.73
C LYS A 11 7.96 -0.66 -7.87
N ALA A 12 6.82 0.02 -7.93
CA ALA A 12 5.52 -0.61 -8.11
C ALA A 12 5.41 -1.30 -9.47
N LYS A 13 5.85 -0.64 -10.56
CA LYS A 13 5.89 -1.22 -11.91
C LYS A 13 6.76 -2.48 -11.97
N LYS A 14 7.95 -2.43 -11.35
CA LYS A 14 8.82 -3.59 -11.22
C LYS A 14 8.16 -4.73 -10.42
N PHE A 15 7.38 -4.40 -9.40
CA PHE A 15 6.63 -5.39 -8.62
C PHE A 15 5.49 -6.02 -9.44
N LEU A 16 4.75 -5.21 -10.20
CA LEU A 16 3.65 -5.63 -11.07
C LEU A 16 4.11 -6.29 -12.38
N ARG A 17 5.40 -6.18 -12.72
CA ARG A 17 5.98 -6.60 -14.01
C ARG A 17 5.32 -5.89 -15.20
N VAL A 18 5.09 -4.58 -15.04
CA VAL A 18 4.54 -3.71 -16.08
C VAL A 18 5.68 -3.06 -16.84
N ASP A 19 5.77 -3.37 -18.13
CA ASP A 19 6.71 -2.76 -19.06
C ASP A 19 5.97 -1.70 -19.90
N GLY A 20 6.14 -0.41 -19.59
CA GLY A 20 5.48 0.69 -20.28
C GLY A 20 5.12 1.85 -19.34
N ASP A 21 4.54 2.92 -19.87
CA ASP A 21 4.15 4.15 -19.14
C ASP A 21 2.65 4.48 -19.23
N LEU A 22 1.89 3.70 -20.01
CA LEU A 22 0.46 3.94 -20.26
C LEU A 22 -0.41 3.93 -19.00
N GLU A 23 0.03 3.22 -17.96
CA GLU A 23 -0.73 2.97 -16.73
C GLU A 23 -0.08 3.64 -15.52
N ASP A 24 0.88 4.54 -15.74
CA ASP A 24 1.64 5.19 -14.68
C ASP A 24 0.74 6.01 -13.75
N ASP A 25 -0.19 6.79 -14.32
CA ASP A 25 -1.16 7.58 -13.55
C ASP A 25 -2.06 6.69 -12.67
N LEU A 26 -2.52 5.55 -13.22
CA LEU A 26 -3.36 4.61 -12.49
C LEU A 26 -2.61 3.93 -11.33
N ILE A 27 -1.35 3.55 -11.57
CA ILE A 27 -0.49 2.95 -10.54
C ILE A 27 -0.22 3.97 -9.44
N LEU A 28 -0.01 5.24 -9.77
CA LEU A 28 0.14 6.32 -8.79
C LEU A 28 -1.12 6.49 -7.92
N ASP A 29 -2.30 6.47 -8.52
CA ASP A 29 -3.58 6.55 -7.80
C ASP A 29 -3.76 5.38 -6.82
N PHE A 30 -3.37 4.17 -7.23
CA PHE A 30 -3.38 2.99 -6.34
C PHE A 30 -2.37 3.11 -5.20
N ILE A 31 -1.17 3.63 -5.46
CA ILE A 31 -0.17 3.84 -4.40
C ILE A 31 -0.69 4.86 -3.38
N ALA A 32 -1.25 5.97 -3.84
CA ALA A 32 -1.83 7.00 -2.97
C ALA A 32 -2.96 6.42 -2.11
N SER A 33 -3.90 5.72 -2.74
CA SER A 33 -5.03 5.08 -2.06
C SER A 33 -4.57 4.03 -1.03
N ALA A 34 -3.53 3.25 -1.35
CA ALA A 34 -3.00 2.21 -0.46
C ALA A 34 -2.35 2.82 0.79
N LYS A 35 -1.58 3.91 0.62
CA LYS A 35 -0.97 4.64 1.73
C LYS A 35 -2.04 5.24 2.64
N GLU A 36 -3.06 5.88 2.08
CA GLU A 36 -4.17 6.46 2.84
C GLU A 36 -4.90 5.37 3.65
N TYR A 37 -5.21 4.24 3.02
CA TYR A 37 -5.87 3.11 3.69
C TYR A 37 -5.03 2.58 4.86
N ILE A 38 -3.73 2.35 4.65
CA ILE A 38 -2.83 1.85 5.69
C ILE A 38 -2.68 2.88 6.82
N SER A 39 -2.55 4.16 6.49
CA SER A 39 -2.48 5.25 7.48
C SER A 39 -3.75 5.33 8.31
N SER A 40 -4.93 5.25 7.69
CA SER A 40 -6.21 5.24 8.39
C SER A 40 -6.39 4.01 9.27
N ALA A 41 -5.93 2.83 8.84
CA ALA A 41 -6.12 1.58 9.57
C ALA A 41 -5.13 1.38 10.73
N THR A 42 -3.90 1.90 10.60
CA THR A 42 -2.80 1.65 11.53
C THR A 42 -2.35 2.88 12.33
N GLY A 43 -2.67 4.10 11.87
CA GLY A 43 -2.12 5.34 12.41
C GLY A 43 -0.69 5.64 11.93
N LEU A 44 -0.15 4.83 11.02
CA LEU A 44 1.20 5.00 10.49
C LEU A 44 1.27 6.20 9.55
N THR A 45 2.31 7.03 9.66
CA THR A 45 2.56 8.15 8.75
C THR A 45 3.56 7.74 7.66
N PHE A 46 3.27 8.07 6.39
CA PHE A 46 4.22 7.92 5.28
C PHE A 46 4.93 9.26 5.01
N PRO A 47 6.19 9.26 4.52
CA PRO A 47 7.04 8.11 4.25
C PRO A 47 7.58 7.44 5.52
N ASN A 48 7.69 6.11 5.50
CA ASN A 48 8.22 5.33 6.62
C ASN A 48 9.33 4.37 6.18
N LYS A 49 10.13 3.90 7.14
CA LYS A 49 11.24 2.95 6.91
C LYS A 49 10.86 1.48 7.12
N SER A 50 9.57 1.18 7.30
CA SER A 50 9.08 -0.18 7.54
C SER A 50 8.96 -0.94 6.22
N ALA A 51 9.80 -1.96 6.06
CA ALA A 51 9.71 -2.89 4.93
C ALA A 51 8.32 -3.59 4.88
N ARG A 52 7.69 -3.81 6.04
CA ARG A 52 6.33 -4.38 6.12
C ARG A 52 5.28 -3.42 5.57
N ALA A 53 5.37 -2.13 5.89
CA ALA A 53 4.44 -1.14 5.34
C ALA A 53 4.62 -0.99 3.83
N ALA A 54 5.86 -0.99 3.33
CA ALA A 54 6.13 -0.98 1.90
C ALA A 54 5.56 -2.23 1.19
N MET A 55 5.68 -3.41 1.81
CA MET A 55 5.08 -4.64 1.26
C MET A 55 3.55 -4.56 1.26
N CYS A 56 2.93 -4.00 2.30
CA CYS A 56 1.48 -3.81 2.34
C CYS A 56 1.01 -2.90 1.20
N VAL A 57 1.68 -1.76 0.97
CA VAL A 57 1.38 -0.85 -0.15
C VAL A 57 1.43 -1.59 -1.48
N ASN A 58 2.50 -2.34 -1.75
CA ASN A 58 2.63 -3.11 -2.99
C ASN A 58 1.52 -4.17 -3.14
N ALA A 59 1.17 -4.86 -2.05
CA ALA A 59 0.12 -5.88 -2.09
C ALA A 59 -1.27 -5.27 -2.39
N PHE A 60 -1.58 -4.09 -1.85
CA PHE A 60 -2.79 -3.35 -2.20
C PHE A 60 -2.80 -2.92 -3.67
N VAL A 61 -1.70 -2.34 -4.14
CA VAL A 61 -1.54 -1.91 -5.52
C VAL A 61 -1.73 -3.09 -6.47
N THR A 62 -1.10 -4.25 -6.20
CA THR A 62 -1.30 -5.47 -6.98
C THR A 62 -2.74 -5.96 -6.95
N HIS A 63 -3.36 -6.00 -5.78
CA HIS A 63 -4.74 -6.45 -5.66
C HIS A 63 -5.69 -5.60 -6.51
N TRP A 64 -5.60 -4.27 -6.43
CA TRP A 64 -6.45 -3.38 -7.24
C TRP A 64 -6.08 -3.37 -8.72
N TYR A 65 -4.79 -3.51 -9.03
CA TYR A 65 -4.32 -3.57 -10.42
C TYR A 65 -4.80 -4.84 -11.14
N GLU A 66 -4.80 -5.99 -10.46
CA GLU A 66 -5.25 -7.27 -11.02
C GLU A 66 -6.78 -7.41 -11.00
N ASN A 67 -7.46 -6.82 -10.01
CA ASN A 67 -8.91 -6.94 -9.82
C ASN A 67 -9.63 -5.63 -10.19
N ARG A 68 -9.52 -5.21 -11.45
CA ARG A 68 -10.15 -3.98 -11.96
C ARG A 68 -11.65 -4.08 -12.21
N GLU A 69 -12.23 -5.27 -12.06
CA GLU A 69 -13.66 -5.49 -12.25
C GLU A 69 -14.44 -5.10 -10.99
N ILE A 70 -15.38 -4.15 -11.14
CA ILE A 70 -16.28 -3.72 -10.06
C ILE A 70 -17.26 -4.84 -9.67
N ALA A 71 -17.52 -5.78 -10.58
CA ALA A 71 -18.51 -6.84 -10.45
C ALA A 71 -17.91 -8.21 -10.79
N GLY A 72 -16.95 -8.65 -9.99
CA GLY A 72 -16.41 -10.01 -9.99
C GLY A 72 -16.33 -10.51 -8.56
N THR A 73 -16.56 -11.81 -8.35
CA THR A 73 -16.75 -12.53 -7.08
C THR A 73 -15.53 -12.54 -6.12
N THR A 74 -14.66 -11.53 -6.17
CA THR A 74 -13.43 -11.38 -5.37
C THR A 74 -13.50 -10.13 -4.49
N SER A 75 -14.67 -9.83 -3.95
CA SER A 75 -14.89 -8.73 -2.98
C SER A 75 -14.31 -8.98 -1.59
N ASN A 76 -13.40 -9.94 -1.44
CA ASN A 76 -12.66 -10.12 -0.21
C ASN A 76 -11.29 -9.51 -0.46
N LEU A 77 -11.07 -8.30 0.05
CA LEU A 77 -9.72 -7.86 0.39
C LEU A 77 -9.06 -9.05 1.10
N ASP A 78 -8.13 -9.71 0.42
CA ASP A 78 -7.70 -11.06 0.74
C ASP A 78 -7.41 -11.17 2.24
N GLY A 79 -7.83 -12.24 2.92
CA GLY A 79 -7.67 -12.36 4.38
C GLY A 79 -6.23 -12.13 4.83
N VAL A 80 -5.29 -12.38 3.91
CA VAL A 80 -3.87 -12.04 4.00
C VAL A 80 -3.62 -10.52 4.14
N LEU A 81 -4.21 -9.67 3.29
CA LEU A 81 -4.07 -8.20 3.36
C LEU A 81 -4.58 -7.66 4.71
N THR A 82 -5.74 -8.14 5.15
CA THR A 82 -6.30 -7.79 6.47
C THR A 82 -5.37 -8.22 7.60
N THR A 83 -4.81 -9.43 7.53
CA THR A 83 -3.85 -9.92 8.51
C THR A 83 -2.56 -9.10 8.52
N MET A 84 -2.04 -8.72 7.35
CA MET A 84 -0.82 -7.91 7.24
C MET A 84 -1.01 -6.52 7.85
N ILE A 85 -2.15 -5.88 7.63
CA ILE A 85 -2.47 -4.58 8.24
C ILE A 85 -2.60 -4.70 9.75
N ASN A 86 -3.27 -5.74 10.24
CA ASN A 86 -3.39 -5.99 11.68
C ASN A 86 -2.01 -6.20 12.31
N GLN A 87 -1.15 -7.01 11.69
CA GLN A 87 0.24 -7.18 12.14
C GLN A 87 1.01 -5.86 12.14
N LEU A 88 0.82 -5.02 11.12
CA LEU A 88 1.46 -3.71 11.05
C LEU A 88 0.99 -2.80 12.20
N LYS A 89 -0.32 -2.78 12.49
CA LYS A 89 -0.92 -2.03 13.60
C LYS A 89 -0.32 -2.40 14.95
N TYR A 90 -0.14 -3.70 15.24
CA TYR A 90 0.42 -4.16 16.52
C TYR A 90 1.96 -4.16 16.59
N THR A 91 2.65 -3.97 15.45
CA THR A 91 4.12 -3.82 15.43
C THR A 91 4.54 -2.36 15.60
N LEU A 92 3.64 -1.40 15.41
CA LEU A 92 3.91 -0.03 15.82
C LEU A 92 4.22 -0.06 17.32
N PRO A 93 5.36 0.52 17.77
CA PRO A 93 5.57 0.69 19.20
C PRO A 93 4.36 1.46 19.70
N GLU A 94 3.59 0.87 20.63
CA GLU A 94 2.58 1.60 21.40
C GLU A 94 3.21 2.95 21.73
N ALA A 95 2.57 4.04 21.32
CA ALA A 95 3.03 5.37 21.69
C ALA A 95 3.24 5.30 23.20
N THR A 96 4.50 5.38 23.63
CA THR A 96 4.87 5.24 25.03
C THR A 96 3.91 6.13 25.81
N PRO A 97 3.09 5.59 26.74
CA PRO A 97 2.20 6.42 27.51
C PRO A 97 3.10 7.47 28.16
N ASN A 98 2.82 8.74 27.88
CA ASN A 98 3.54 9.86 28.45
C ASN A 98 3.57 9.64 29.96
N VAL A 99 4.73 9.27 30.48
CA VAL A 99 4.96 9.17 31.90
C VAL A 99 5.07 10.62 32.37
N GLU A 100 4.03 11.09 33.06
CA GLU A 100 3.98 12.40 33.75
C GLU A 100 5.19 12.63 34.66
#